data_AF-A0A182T0L5-F1
#
_entry.id   AF-A0A182T0L5-F1
#
_cell.length_a   1.000
_cell.length_b   1.000
_cell.length_c   1.000
_cell.angle_alpha   90.00
_cell.angle_beta   90.00
_cell.angle_gamma   90.00
#
_symmetry.space_group_name_H-M   'P 1'
#
loop_
_entity.id
_entity.type
_entity.pdbx_description
1 polymer ?
#
loop_
_entity_poly.entity_id
_entity_poly.type
_entity_poly.pdbx_seq_one_letter_code
_entity_poly.pdbx_strand_id
1 'polypeptide(L)'
;MGAMFRSEEMSMVQLLIQPEAAYQSVAELGELGIAQFRDLNADINMFQRKYTSEIRRCEEMERKIVYIRREIVKDSVAIPDMPEVIPRTPNSREIIDLEAQLEKTENEIVELSENNNALLQNFMELTELKHVLEKTQVFFSDKSNVQNLEATGGEAANDGKPLGFVAGVI
;
A
#
# COMPACT_ATOMS: atom_id res chain seq x y z
N MET A 1 15.77 -39.04 22.86
CA MET A 1 14.46 -38.60 23.41
C MET A 1 14.35 -39.03 24.87
N GLY A 2 14.99 -38.30 25.80
CA GLY A 2 15.07 -38.67 27.22
C GLY A 2 14.93 -37.49 28.20
N ALA A 3 14.39 -36.35 27.75
CA ALA A 3 14.45 -35.08 28.48
C ALA A 3 13.10 -34.60 29.06
N MET A 4 12.16 -35.50 29.40
CA MET A 4 10.89 -35.06 30.01
C MET A 4 10.99 -34.68 31.50
N PHE A 5 12.01 -35.16 32.23
CA PHE A 5 12.10 -34.98 33.69
C PHE A 5 13.23 -34.05 34.15
N ARG A 6 14.17 -33.68 33.28
CA ARG A 6 15.31 -32.78 33.57
C ARG A 6 15.69 -31.98 32.33
N SER A 7 16.33 -30.83 32.53
CA SER A 7 16.91 -30.02 31.46
C SER A 7 17.97 -30.77 30.69
N GLU A 8 18.09 -30.49 29.38
CA GLU A 8 19.21 -30.99 28.58
C GLU A 8 20.53 -30.34 28.98
N GLU A 9 21.63 -31.06 28.78
CA GLU A 9 22.97 -30.56 29.07
C GLU A 9 23.36 -29.48 28.05
N MET A 10 23.76 -28.31 28.54
CA MET A 10 24.17 -27.18 27.71
C MET A 10 25.69 -27.03 27.76
N SER A 11 26.31 -26.76 26.61
CA SER A 11 27.74 -26.44 26.51
C SER A 11 27.95 -25.03 25.99
N MET A 12 28.98 -24.35 26.51
CA MET A 12 29.38 -23.04 26.02
C MET A 12 30.46 -23.20 24.95
N VAL A 13 30.20 -22.66 23.76
CA VAL A 13 31.12 -22.72 22.62
C VAL A 13 31.49 -21.31 22.18
N GLN A 14 32.74 -21.11 21.81
CA GLN A 14 33.22 -19.87 21.19
C GLN A 14 33.27 -20.05 19.67
N LEU A 15 32.50 -19.24 18.95
CA LEU A 15 32.47 -19.23 17.49
C LEU A 15 33.49 -18.21 16.96
N LEU A 16 34.42 -18.68 16.13
CA LEU A 16 35.38 -17.83 15.40
C LEU A 16 35.02 -17.90 13.91
N ILE A 17 34.39 -16.83 13.41
CA ILE A 17 33.85 -16.79 12.04
C ILE A 17 34.53 -15.64 11.27
N GLN A 18 34.93 -15.92 10.03
CA GLN A 18 35.42 -14.89 9.12
C GLN A 18 34.27 -13.98 8.69
N PRO A 19 34.50 -12.66 8.55
CA PRO A 19 33.44 -11.70 8.24
C PRO A 19 32.69 -12.01 6.94
N GLU A 20 33.36 -12.58 5.94
CA GLU A 20 32.78 -12.95 4.65
C GLU A 20 31.83 -14.16 4.75
N ALA A 21 32.11 -15.09 5.65
CA ALA A 21 31.29 -16.29 5.87
C ALA A 21 30.25 -16.12 6.99
N ALA A 22 30.24 -14.97 7.67
CA ALA A 22 29.39 -14.71 8.83
C ALA A 22 27.90 -14.86 8.51
N TYR A 23 27.46 -14.28 7.38
CA TYR A 23 26.06 -14.32 6.97
C TYR A 23 25.56 -15.76 6.77
N GLN A 24 26.26 -16.55 5.94
CA GLN A 24 25.87 -17.92 5.63
C GLN A 24 25.98 -18.84 6.87
N SER A 25 27.02 -18.69 7.68
CA SER A 25 27.22 -19.52 8.87
C SER A 25 26.11 -19.30 9.90
N VAL A 26 25.71 -18.04 10.12
CA VAL A 26 24.64 -17.70 11.06
C VAL A 26 23.27 -18.11 10.51
N ALA A 27 23.06 -17.99 9.19
CA ALA A 27 21.83 -18.46 8.55
C ALA A 27 21.61 -19.97 8.75
N GLU A 28 22.63 -20.80 8.49
CA GLU A 28 22.55 -22.26 8.70
C GLU A 28 22.35 -22.61 10.18
N LEU A 29 23.00 -21.88 11.11
CA LEU A 29 22.76 -22.05 12.55
C LEU A 29 21.33 -21.68 12.95
N GLY A 30 20.74 -20.67 12.30
CA GLY A 30 19.36 -20.26 12.49
C GLY A 30 18.36 -21.32 11.99
N GLU A 31 18.64 -21.94 10.85
CA GLU A 31 17.83 -23.04 10.29
C GLU A 31 17.85 -24.28 11.20
N LEU A 32 18.99 -24.56 11.84
CA LEU A 32 19.11 -25.67 12.81
C LEU A 32 18.40 -25.37 14.14
N GLY A 33 18.35 -24.11 14.58
CA GLY A 33 17.65 -23.70 15.80
C GLY A 33 18.26 -24.24 17.12
N ILE A 34 19.53 -24.65 17.10
CA ILE A 34 20.19 -25.33 18.23
C ILE A 34 21.06 -24.41 19.11
N ALA A 35 21.21 -23.14 18.74
CA ALA A 35 22.16 -22.23 19.36
C ALA A 35 21.46 -21.03 20.01
N GLN A 36 21.91 -20.67 21.22
CA GLN A 36 21.54 -19.44 21.90
C GLN A 36 22.74 -18.49 21.96
N PHE A 37 22.62 -17.32 21.33
CA PHE A 37 23.66 -16.29 21.36
C PHE A 37 23.61 -15.48 22.66
N ARG A 38 24.79 -15.13 23.18
CA ARG A 38 24.96 -14.19 24.28
C ARG A 38 25.49 -12.87 23.75
N ASP A 39 24.93 -11.76 24.23
CA ASP A 39 25.41 -10.44 23.86
C ASP A 39 26.76 -10.16 24.54
N LEU A 40 27.81 -10.06 23.74
CA LEU A 40 29.15 -9.67 24.19
C LEU A 40 29.35 -8.14 24.21
N ASN A 41 28.45 -7.39 23.57
CA ASN A 41 28.55 -5.94 23.35
C ASN A 41 27.43 -5.19 24.09
N ALA A 42 27.08 -5.63 25.30
CA ALA A 42 25.97 -5.08 26.07
C ALA A 42 26.18 -3.61 26.49
N ASP A 43 27.42 -3.16 26.53
CA ASP A 43 27.88 -1.79 26.84
C ASP A 43 27.85 -0.86 25.62
N ILE A 44 27.77 -1.42 24.40
CA ILE A 44 27.74 -0.64 23.16
C ILE A 44 26.30 -0.29 22.79
N ASN A 45 26.06 1.00 22.57
CA ASN A 45 24.77 1.51 22.11
C ASN A 45 24.37 0.86 20.76
N MET A 46 23.08 0.59 20.60
CA MET A 46 22.51 -0.09 19.42
C MET A 46 22.95 0.55 18.09
N PHE A 47 23.03 1.88 18.01
CA PHE A 47 23.42 2.60 16.79
C PHE A 47 24.89 2.48 16.40
N GLN A 48 25.76 2.13 17.34
CA GLN A 48 27.19 1.98 17.11
C GLN A 48 27.56 0.54 16.73
N ARG A 49 26.58 -0.37 16.71
CA ARG A 49 26.80 -1.77 16.34
C ARG A 49 27.05 -1.89 14.83
N LYS A 50 27.92 -2.83 14.47
CA LYS A 50 28.44 -3.01 13.11
C LYS A 50 27.37 -3.17 12.01
N TYR A 51 26.25 -3.84 12.31
CA TYR A 51 25.22 -4.22 11.33
C TYR A 51 23.97 -3.32 11.33
N THR A 52 24.04 -2.14 11.97
CA THR A 52 22.88 -1.23 12.10
C THR A 52 22.31 -0.79 10.75
N SER A 53 23.15 -0.55 9.75
CA SER A 53 22.70 -0.14 8.42
C SER A 53 21.91 -1.22 7.70
N GLU A 54 22.32 -2.49 7.84
CA GLU A 54 21.64 -3.63 7.23
C GLU A 54 20.28 -3.88 7.91
N ILE A 55 20.21 -3.73 9.23
CA ILE A 55 18.94 -3.83 9.98
C ILE A 55 17.94 -2.77 9.50
N ARG A 56 18.39 -1.51 9.37
CA ARG A 56 17.53 -0.43 8.86
C ARG A 56 17.01 -0.70 7.45
N ARG A 57 17.85 -1.28 6.58
CA ARG A 57 17.43 -1.70 5.24
C ARG A 57 16.31 -2.72 5.29
N CYS A 58 16.40 -3.72 6.17
CA CYS A 58 15.33 -4.69 6.37
C CYS A 58 14.05 -4.06 6.95
N GLU A 59 14.18 -3.11 7.89
CA GLU A 59 13.03 -2.36 8.43
C GLU A 59 12.31 -1.56 7.34
N GLU A 60 13.05 -0.95 6.40
CA GLU A 60 12.45 -0.27 5.26
C GLU A 60 11.73 -1.23 4.31
N MET A 61 12.33 -2.38 3.98
CA MET A 61 11.67 -3.42 3.18
C MET A 61 10.39 -3.92 3.85
N GLU A 62 10.40 -4.14 5.16
CA GLU A 62 9.21 -4.52 5.93
C GLU A 62 8.11 -3.47 5.83
N ARG A 63 8.47 -2.17 5.94
CA ARG A 63 7.52 -1.06 5.75
C ARG A 63 6.83 -1.12 4.39
N LYS A 64 7.59 -1.40 3.31
CA LYS A 64 7.04 -1.55 1.95
C LYS A 64 6.07 -2.73 1.86
N ILE A 65 6.44 -3.88 2.43
CA ILE A 65 5.58 -5.07 2.45
C ILE A 65 4.27 -4.81 3.20
N VAL A 66 4.33 -4.13 4.35
CA VAL A 66 3.14 -3.77 5.13
C VAL A 66 2.21 -2.84 4.34
N TYR A 67 2.77 -1.89 3.59
CA TYR A 67 2.00 -1.03 2.69
C TYR A 67 1.32 -1.84 1.57
N ILE A 68 2.07 -2.71 0.88
CA ILE A 68 1.53 -3.57 -0.18
C ILE A 68 0.40 -4.46 0.36
N ARG A 69 0.60 -5.09 1.53
CA ARG A 69 -0.45 -5.90 2.18
C ARG A 69 -1.70 -5.09 2.46
N ARG A 70 -1.58 -3.83 2.86
CA ARG A 70 -2.72 -2.94 3.12
C ARG A 70 -3.52 -2.66 1.86
N GLU A 71 -2.87 -2.35 0.74
CA GLU A 71 -3.56 -2.11 -0.54
C GLU A 71 -4.21 -3.40 -1.07
N ILE A 72 -3.57 -4.56 -0.94
CA ILE A 72 -4.17 -5.86 -1.33
C ILE A 72 -5.47 -6.15 -0.55
N VAL A 73 -5.46 -5.90 0.77
CA VAL A 73 -6.64 -6.09 1.62
C VAL A 73 -7.75 -5.11 1.26
N LYS A 74 -7.40 -3.85 0.95
CA LYS A 74 -8.35 -2.82 0.52
C LYS A 74 -9.05 -3.20 -0.80
N ASP A 75 -8.31 -3.78 -1.74
CA ASP A 75 -8.84 -4.27 -3.02
C ASP A 75 -9.47 -5.69 -2.92
N SER A 76 -9.55 -6.26 -1.70
CA SER A 76 -10.15 -7.58 -1.43
C SER A 76 -9.54 -8.72 -2.25
N VAL A 77 -8.24 -8.63 -2.57
CA VAL A 77 -7.53 -9.68 -3.29
C VAL A 77 -7.14 -10.79 -2.31
N ALA A 78 -7.55 -12.02 -2.60
CA ALA A 78 -7.22 -13.18 -1.79
C ALA A 78 -5.71 -13.46 -1.83
N ILE A 79 -5.04 -13.35 -0.69
CA ILE A 79 -3.65 -13.77 -0.54
C ILE A 79 -3.66 -15.30 -0.40
N PRO A 80 -2.99 -16.05 -1.29
CA PRO A 80 -2.88 -17.50 -1.15
C PRO A 80 -2.16 -17.84 0.16
N ASP A 81 -2.60 -18.90 0.82
CA ASP A 81 -1.94 -19.40 2.03
C ASP A 81 -0.47 -19.73 1.73
N MET A 82 0.41 -19.30 2.63
CA MET A 82 1.84 -19.61 2.52
C MET A 82 2.03 -21.14 2.49
N PRO A 83 2.93 -21.67 1.65
CA PRO A 83 3.25 -23.09 1.68
C PRO A 83 3.75 -23.50 3.08
N GLU A 84 3.43 -24.72 3.53
CA GLU A 84 3.86 -25.24 4.84
C GLU A 84 5.39 -25.27 5.02
N VAL A 85 6.14 -25.21 3.92
CA VAL A 85 7.60 -25.20 3.91
C VAL A 85 8.10 -23.75 3.89
N ILE A 86 8.65 -23.31 5.02
CA ILE A 86 9.40 -22.06 5.10
C ILE A 86 10.61 -22.17 4.17
N PRO A 87 10.76 -21.26 3.19
CA PRO A 87 11.91 -21.30 2.29
C PRO A 87 13.21 -21.10 3.07
N ARG A 88 14.31 -21.64 2.54
CA ARG A 88 15.65 -21.43 3.09
C ARG A 88 16.00 -19.94 3.09
N THR A 89 16.92 -19.58 3.99
CA THR A 89 17.40 -18.20 4.10
C THR A 89 17.96 -17.75 2.75
N PRO A 90 17.50 -16.61 2.21
CA PRO A 90 17.98 -16.11 0.92
C PRO A 90 19.45 -15.70 0.99
N ASN A 91 20.13 -15.68 -0.15
CA ASN A 91 21.52 -15.21 -0.21
C ASN A 91 21.59 -13.68 -0.04
N SER A 92 22.72 -13.18 0.44
CA SER A 92 22.95 -11.72 0.61
C SER A 92 22.81 -10.92 -0.69
N ARG A 93 23.09 -11.52 -1.85
CA ARG A 93 22.86 -10.91 -3.17
C ARG A 93 21.38 -10.85 -3.53
N GLU A 94 20.63 -11.92 -3.24
CA GLU A 94 19.20 -12.00 -3.51
C GLU A 94 18.42 -10.95 -2.71
N ILE A 95 18.89 -10.57 -1.51
CA ILE A 95 18.31 -9.46 -0.74
C ILE A 95 18.31 -8.16 -1.54
N ILE A 96 19.37 -7.90 -2.31
CA ILE A 96 19.47 -6.67 -3.12
C ILE A 96 18.46 -6.68 -4.26
N ASP A 97 18.33 -7.82 -4.94
CA ASP A 97 17.36 -7.97 -6.02
C ASP A 97 15.92 -7.89 -5.49
N LEU A 98 15.66 -8.47 -4.31
CA LEU A 98 14.36 -8.39 -3.64
C LEU A 98 14.00 -6.96 -3.23
N GLU A 99 14.97 -6.18 -2.72
CA GLU A 99 14.74 -4.78 -2.41
C GLU A 99 14.34 -3.98 -3.66
N ALA A 100 15.07 -4.16 -4.76
CA ALA A 100 14.77 -3.47 -6.02
C ALA A 100 13.40 -3.87 -6.58
N GLN A 101 13.03 -5.14 -6.47
CA GLN A 101 11.70 -5.62 -6.85
C GLN A 101 10.61 -5.00 -5.97
N LEU A 102 10.79 -5.00 -4.65
CA LEU A 102 9.83 -4.41 -3.71
C LEU A 102 9.65 -2.92 -3.97
N GLU A 103 10.73 -2.18 -4.19
CA GLU A 103 10.68 -0.75 -4.51
C GLU A 103 9.93 -0.48 -5.79
N LYS A 104 10.21 -1.26 -6.85
CA LYS A 104 9.48 -1.13 -8.11
C LYS A 104 7.98 -1.40 -7.92
N THR A 105 7.61 -2.48 -7.23
CA THR A 105 6.20 -2.82 -7.00
C THR A 105 5.48 -1.80 -6.13
N GLU A 106 6.14 -1.24 -5.11
CA GLU A 106 5.57 -0.17 -4.27
C GLU A 106 5.27 1.06 -5.11
N ASN A 107 6.23 1.52 -5.93
CA ASN A 107 6.05 2.68 -6.80
C ASN A 107 4.91 2.46 -7.80
N GLU A 108 4.84 1.27 -8.43
CA GLU A 108 3.75 0.92 -9.34
C GLU A 108 2.37 0.96 -8.65
N ILE A 109 2.27 0.44 -7.42
CA ILE A 109 1.01 0.48 -6.65
C ILE A 109 0.61 1.91 -6.28
N VAL A 110 1.58 2.74 -5.86
CA VAL A 110 1.33 4.14 -5.51
C VAL A 110 0.84 4.91 -6.74
N GLU A 111 1.52 4.79 -7.87
CA GLU A 111 1.15 5.45 -9.13
C GLU A 111 -0.23 4.99 -9.62
N LEU A 112 -0.53 3.69 -9.55
CA LEU A 112 -1.83 3.16 -9.94
C LEU A 112 -2.95 3.65 -9.02
N SER A 113 -2.70 3.74 -7.71
CA SER A 113 -3.65 4.26 -6.74
C SER A 113 -3.96 5.75 -7.00
N GLU A 114 -2.94 6.57 -7.25
CA GLU A 114 -3.10 7.98 -7.58
C GLU A 114 -3.89 8.17 -8.89
N ASN A 115 -3.53 7.41 -9.93
CA ASN A 115 -4.22 7.46 -11.21
C ASN A 115 -5.68 7.01 -11.11
N ASN A 116 -5.95 5.94 -10.34
CA ASN A 116 -7.31 5.45 -10.11
C ASN A 116 -8.17 6.51 -9.38
N ASN A 117 -7.62 7.15 -8.34
CA ASN A 117 -8.32 8.24 -7.64
C ASN A 117 -8.61 9.43 -8.56
N ALA A 118 -7.63 9.84 -9.38
CA ALA A 118 -7.82 10.92 -10.34
C ALA A 118 -8.87 10.56 -11.41
N LEU A 119 -8.87 9.33 -11.91
CA LEU A 119 -9.85 8.85 -12.88
C LEU A 119 -11.27 8.81 -12.27
N LEU A 120 -11.39 8.33 -11.03
CA LEU A 120 -12.66 8.25 -10.33
C LEU A 120 -13.22 9.64 -10.03
N GLN A 121 -12.36 10.60 -9.65
CA GLN A 121 -12.75 12.00 -9.49
C GLN A 121 -13.25 12.60 -10.82
N ASN A 122 -12.49 12.46 -11.90
CA ASN A 122 -12.92 12.93 -13.22
C ASN A 122 -14.26 12.29 -13.67
N PHE A 123 -14.43 10.99 -13.40
CA PHE A 123 -15.68 10.30 -13.71
C PHE A 123 -16.86 10.83 -12.89
N MET A 124 -16.67 11.10 -11.59
CA MET A 124 -17.70 11.70 -10.73
C MET A 124 -18.08 13.09 -11.23
N GLU A 125 -17.11 13.96 -11.50
CA GLU A 125 -17.34 15.32 -12.01
C GLU A 125 -18.12 15.31 -13.35
N LEU A 126 -17.73 14.43 -14.28
CA LEU A 126 -18.44 14.27 -15.55
C LEU A 126 -19.85 13.68 -15.37
N THR A 127 -20.02 12.77 -14.42
CA THR A 127 -21.33 12.19 -14.10
C THR A 127 -22.26 13.24 -13.50
N GLU A 128 -21.77 14.10 -12.61
CA GLU A 128 -22.51 15.24 -12.08
C GLU A 128 -22.92 16.20 -13.20
N LEU A 129 -21.98 16.58 -14.08
CA LEU A 129 -22.27 17.43 -15.24
C LEU A 129 -23.36 16.82 -16.13
N LYS A 130 -23.27 15.51 -16.41
CA LYS A 130 -24.28 14.78 -17.18
C LYS A 130 -25.67 14.89 -16.54
N HIS A 131 -25.77 14.65 -15.22
CA HIS A 131 -27.06 14.74 -14.52
C HIS A 131 -27.61 16.17 -14.49
N VAL A 132 -26.75 17.19 -14.32
CA VAL A 132 -27.15 18.59 -14.41
C VAL A 132 -27.73 18.88 -15.80
N LEU A 133 -27.07 18.45 -16.87
CA LEU A 133 -27.56 18.66 -18.24
C LEU A 133 -28.91 17.97 -18.49
N GLU A 134 -29.08 16.71 -18.09
CA GLU A 134 -30.33 15.97 -18.25
C GLU A 134 -31.49 16.63 -17.49
N LYS A 135 -31.28 17.02 -16.23
CA LYS A 135 -32.31 17.69 -15.41
C LYS A 135 -32.62 19.10 -15.92
N THR A 136 -31.61 19.81 -16.40
CA THR A 136 -31.77 21.14 -16.98
C THR A 136 -32.58 21.08 -18.28
N GLN A 137 -32.31 20.10 -19.15
CA GLN A 137 -33.09 19.88 -20.37
C GLN A 137 -34.57 19.60 -20.08
N VAL A 138 -34.87 18.73 -19.11
CA VAL A 138 -36.26 18.45 -18.68
C VAL A 138 -36.93 19.71 -18.13
N PHE A 139 -36.23 20.48 -17.30
CA PHE A 139 -36.74 21.73 -16.73
C PHE A 139 -37.08 22.77 -17.81
N PHE A 140 -36.26 22.89 -18.85
CA PHE A 140 -36.56 23.78 -19.98
C PHE A 140 -37.69 23.26 -20.88
N SER A 141 -37.81 21.94 -21.08
CA SER A 141 -38.94 21.37 -21.84
C SER A 141 -40.27 21.46 -21.09
N ASP A 142 -40.28 21.38 -19.76
CA ASP A 142 -41.51 21.59 -18.97
C ASP A 142 -41.91 23.07 -18.95
N LYS A 143 -40.94 23.99 -18.83
CA LYS A 143 -41.22 25.44 -18.89
C LYS A 143 -41.69 25.93 -20.26
N SER A 144 -41.24 25.34 -21.37
CA SER A 144 -41.78 25.67 -22.69
C SER A 144 -43.23 25.19 -22.85
N ASN A 145 -43.62 24.09 -22.18
CA ASN A 145 -45.01 23.66 -22.11
C ASN A 145 -45.89 24.55 -21.23
N VAL A 146 -45.36 25.09 -20.12
CA VAL A 146 -46.11 26.03 -19.26
C VAL A 146 -46.25 27.41 -19.91
N GLN A 147 -45.22 27.90 -20.61
CA GLN A 147 -45.33 29.16 -21.39
C GLN A 147 -46.32 29.06 -22.56
N ASN A 148 -46.52 27.86 -23.13
CA ASN A 148 -47.55 27.64 -24.14
C ASN A 148 -48.99 27.61 -23.58
N LEU A 149 -49.17 27.41 -22.27
CA LEU A 149 -50.49 27.51 -21.61
C LEU A 149 -50.83 28.91 -21.10
N GLU A 150 -49.84 29.79 -20.93
CA GLU A 150 -50.04 31.20 -20.51
C GLU A 150 -50.02 32.21 -21.66
N ALA A 151 -49.78 31.77 -22.90
CA ALA A 151 -49.79 32.62 -24.10
C ALA A 151 -51.19 33.00 -24.62
N THR A 152 -52.16 33.19 -23.72
CA THR A 152 -53.41 33.92 -23.97
C THR A 152 -53.65 34.93 -22.85
N GLY A 153 -52.80 35.95 -22.75
CA GLY A 153 -53.10 37.12 -21.93
C GLY A 153 -51.91 37.98 -21.52
N GLY A 154 -51.70 39.09 -22.23
CA GLY A 154 -51.09 40.29 -21.65
C GLY A 154 -49.64 40.58 -22.08
N GLU A 155 -49.49 41.68 -22.82
CA GLU A 155 -48.24 42.32 -23.21
C GLU A 155 -47.36 42.69 -21.99
N ALA A 156 -46.04 42.48 -22.07
CA ALA A 156 -45.04 43.33 -21.40
C ALA A 156 -43.62 43.13 -21.94
N ALA A 157 -43.07 44.24 -22.44
CA ALA A 157 -41.69 44.71 -22.31
C ALA A 157 -40.50 43.77 -22.63
N ASN A 158 -39.87 44.15 -23.74
CA ASN A 158 -38.51 43.84 -24.17
C ASN A 158 -37.45 44.25 -23.12
N ASP A 159 -36.72 43.29 -22.54
CA ASP A 159 -35.35 43.49 -22.05
C ASP A 159 -34.50 42.26 -22.42
N GLY A 160 -33.94 42.30 -23.63
CA GLY A 160 -33.22 41.21 -24.28
C GLY A 160 -31.81 40.97 -23.75
N LYS A 161 -31.67 40.63 -22.47
CA LYS A 161 -30.46 39.98 -21.94
C LYS A 161 -30.75 38.50 -21.71
N PRO A 162 -30.05 37.56 -22.36
CA PRO A 162 -30.17 36.16 -21.99
C PRO A 162 -29.65 36.03 -20.55
N LEU A 163 -30.55 35.74 -19.62
CA LEU A 163 -30.20 35.40 -18.25
C LEU A 163 -29.37 34.12 -18.29
N GLY A 164 -28.05 34.24 -18.19
CA GLY A 164 -27.17 33.10 -17.95
C GLY A 164 -27.47 32.55 -16.56
N PHE A 165 -28.15 31.41 -16.50
CA PHE A 165 -28.37 30.69 -15.26
C PHE A 165 -27.17 29.77 -15.02
N VAL A 166 -26.74 29.68 -13.76
CA VAL A 166 -25.74 28.70 -13.31
C VAL A 166 -26.51 27.56 -12.66
N ALA A 167 -26.36 26.35 -13.19
CA ALA A 167 -26.89 25.12 -12.61
C ALA A 167 -25.72 24.28 -12.08
N GLY A 168 -25.88 23.67 -10.91
CA GLY A 168 -24.86 22.87 -10.26
C GLY A 168 -25.46 21.91 -9.23
N VAL A 169 -24.62 21.02 -8.71
CA VAL A 169 -24.95 20.09 -7.62
C VAL A 169 -24.53 20.75 -6.29
N ILE A 170 -25.37 20.66 -5.25
CA ILE A 170 -25.11 21.20 -3.88
C ILE A 170 -24.74 20.05 -2.96
#